data_AF-A0AA43KPT8-F1
#
_entry.id   AF-A0AA43KPT8-F1
#
_cell.length_a   1.000
_cell.length_b   1.000
_cell.length_c   1.000
_cell.angle_alpha   90.00
_cell.angle_beta   90.00
_cell.angle_gamma   90.00
#
_symmetry.space_group_name_H-M   'P 1'
#
loop_
_entity.id
_entity.type
_entity.pdbx_description
1 polymer ?
#
loop_
_entity_poly.entity_id
_entity_poly.type
_entity_poly.pdbx_seq_one_letter_code
_entity_poly.pdbx_strand_id
1 'polypeptide(L)'
;MAAGTLIVVSAVLAELLAARRSVLNQAVADARHRWPGLDMAAFSAFVIQTIDPLCQAIQRHHPSATQSTCEAAFEIGLELVAQGHAGPKARLPWVEQAWRSLAPALAPLLAHAPRETLGTISNAVVRLGASPDVRVAQWIDAMAAHAGGCTSLPELRDIGALCAWQAGMVQLRRPALARIDALPTNTVAAVLGIDAGDLASVRVQLEQDRWWNPRQGSVDLRGHRVGSFSGLDGAFPAPPQVRAATEGFVVESAGGYFLLLADAFGAVLLPASAAEYAAGSSSGPAPDVTARLGVQWMAPALSKDDLCAVSGASGIALFSPWSHHVHVLPPQ
;
A
#
# COMPACT_ATOMS: atom_id res chain seq x y z
N MET A 1 6.54 25.58 -36.05
CA MET A 1 5.37 24.70 -36.20
C MET A 1 5.80 23.30 -35.82
N ALA A 2 5.55 22.89 -34.59
CA ALA A 2 5.84 21.52 -34.16
C ALA A 2 4.75 20.61 -34.73
N ALA A 3 5.15 19.61 -35.51
CA ALA A 3 4.26 18.57 -36.00
C ALA A 3 3.61 17.90 -34.78
N GLY A 4 2.30 18.11 -34.60
CA GLY A 4 1.53 17.40 -33.59
C GLY A 4 1.61 15.93 -33.92
N THR A 5 2.32 15.17 -33.09
CA THR A 5 2.31 13.71 -33.14
C THR A 5 0.84 13.30 -33.02
N LEU A 6 0.26 12.80 -34.11
CA LEU A 6 -1.02 12.12 -34.04
C LEU A 6 -0.80 10.95 -33.10
N ILE A 7 -1.33 11.07 -31.88
CA ILE A 7 -1.27 10.00 -30.91
C ILE A 7 -2.31 8.98 -31.37
N VAL A 8 -1.84 7.95 -32.07
CA VAL A 8 -2.69 6.89 -32.65
C VAL A 8 -2.74 5.73 -31.68
N VAL A 9 -3.95 5.29 -31.31
CA VAL A 9 -4.17 4.04 -30.57
C VAL A 9 -3.80 2.83 -31.43
N SER A 10 -3.44 1.70 -30.83
CA SER A 10 -3.11 0.48 -31.58
C SER A 10 -4.29 0.00 -32.44
N ALA A 11 -3.99 -0.81 -33.46
CA ALA A 11 -5.02 -1.45 -34.29
C ALA A 11 -6.00 -2.27 -33.45
N VAL A 12 -5.52 -2.95 -32.40
CA VAL A 12 -6.34 -3.74 -31.46
C VAL A 12 -7.41 -2.85 -30.82
N LEU A 13 -7.00 -1.73 -30.24
CA LEU A 13 -7.95 -0.83 -29.60
C LEU A 13 -8.81 -0.10 -30.63
N ALA A 14 -8.27 0.31 -31.77
CA ALA A 14 -9.03 0.99 -32.82
C ALA A 14 -10.20 0.12 -33.34
N GLU A 15 -9.95 -1.17 -33.61
CA GLU A 15 -10.96 -2.12 -34.04
C GLU A 15 -12.04 -2.33 -32.97
N LEU A 16 -11.65 -2.46 -31.70
CA LEU A 16 -12.58 -2.59 -30.57
C LEU A 16 -13.44 -1.34 -30.39
N LEU A 17 -12.84 -0.15 -30.42
CA LEU A 17 -13.56 1.12 -30.33
C LEU A 17 -14.56 1.28 -31.49
N ALA A 18 -14.18 0.86 -32.70
CA ALA A 18 -15.08 0.87 -33.86
C ALA A 18 -16.24 -0.12 -33.70
N ALA A 19 -15.94 -1.37 -33.32
CA ALA A 19 -16.92 -2.44 -33.17
C ALA A 19 -17.89 -2.19 -31.99
N ARG A 20 -17.43 -1.53 -30.93
CA ARG A 20 -18.19 -1.30 -29.68
C ARG A 20 -18.57 0.15 -29.46
N ARG A 21 -18.55 0.97 -30.52
CA ARG A 21 -18.80 2.42 -30.49
C ARG A 21 -20.08 2.80 -29.75
N SER A 22 -21.19 2.12 -29.98
CA SER A 22 -22.48 2.43 -29.35
C SER A 22 -22.43 2.25 -27.83
N VAL A 23 -21.92 1.10 -27.38
CA VAL A 23 -21.79 0.74 -25.96
C VAL A 23 -20.87 1.71 -25.23
N LEU A 24 -19.69 1.97 -25.80
CA LEU A 24 -18.71 2.86 -25.16
C LEU A 24 -19.17 4.32 -25.13
N ASN A 25 -19.85 4.80 -26.18
CA ASN A 25 -20.43 6.14 -26.18
C ASN A 25 -21.55 6.28 -25.14
N GLN A 26 -22.36 5.24 -24.93
CA GLN A 26 -23.37 5.24 -23.88
C GLN A 26 -22.70 5.32 -22.50
N ALA A 27 -21.65 4.53 -22.24
CA ALA A 27 -20.90 4.59 -21.00
C ALA A 27 -20.31 5.99 -20.72
N VAL A 28 -19.80 6.68 -21.75
CA VAL A 28 -19.34 8.07 -21.63
C VAL A 28 -20.50 9.01 -21.30
N ALA A 29 -21.65 8.87 -21.96
CA ALA A 29 -22.82 9.71 -21.70
C ALA A 29 -23.30 9.55 -20.25
N ASP A 30 -23.42 8.31 -19.79
CA ASP A 30 -23.82 7.98 -18.42
C ASP A 30 -22.81 8.52 -17.40
N ALA A 31 -21.51 8.38 -17.67
CA ALA A 31 -20.45 8.91 -16.82
C ALA A 31 -20.50 10.45 -16.73
N ARG A 32 -20.79 11.15 -17.83
CA ARG A 32 -20.94 12.62 -17.82
C ARG A 32 -22.18 13.08 -17.07
N HIS A 33 -23.26 12.29 -17.10
CA HIS A 33 -24.43 12.55 -16.28
C HIS A 33 -24.14 12.37 -14.79
N ARG A 34 -23.38 11.32 -14.43
CA ARG A 34 -23.00 11.03 -13.05
C ARG A 34 -21.93 12.00 -12.51
N TRP A 35 -20.99 12.39 -13.35
CA TRP A 35 -19.87 13.28 -13.02
C TRP A 35 -19.77 14.43 -14.05
N PRO A 36 -20.52 15.54 -13.84
CA PRO A 36 -20.54 16.67 -14.78
C PRO A 36 -19.16 17.32 -15.03
N GLY A 37 -18.22 17.17 -14.09
CA GLY A 37 -16.85 17.67 -14.18
C GLY A 37 -15.82 16.69 -14.78
N LEU A 38 -16.27 15.59 -15.39
CA LEU A 38 -15.39 14.61 -16.01
C LEU A 38 -14.52 15.26 -17.10
N ASP A 39 -13.20 15.16 -16.93
CA ASP A 39 -12.22 15.67 -17.87
C ASP A 39 -12.00 14.65 -19.00
N MET A 40 -12.62 14.93 -20.15
CA MET A 40 -12.56 14.05 -21.32
C MET A 40 -11.16 14.02 -21.96
N ALA A 41 -10.34 15.07 -21.80
CA ALA A 41 -8.99 15.08 -22.30
C ALA A 41 -8.08 14.18 -21.45
N ALA A 42 -8.23 14.27 -20.12
CA ALA A 42 -7.59 13.35 -19.18
C ALA A 42 -7.99 11.89 -19.45
N PHE A 43 -9.28 11.63 -19.66
CA PHE A 43 -9.75 10.28 -19.98
C PHE A 43 -9.21 9.78 -21.31
N SER A 44 -9.18 10.62 -22.35
CA SER A 44 -8.58 10.25 -23.65
C SER A 44 -7.10 9.90 -23.51
N ALA A 45 -6.33 10.65 -22.72
CA ALA A 45 -4.94 10.32 -22.42
C ALA A 45 -4.81 8.99 -21.68
N PHE A 46 -5.67 8.72 -20.70
CA PHE A 46 -5.71 7.45 -19.98
C PHE A 46 -6.01 6.25 -20.90
N VAL A 47 -6.96 6.41 -21.84
CA VAL A 47 -7.27 5.39 -22.86
C VAL A 47 -6.03 5.03 -23.67
N ILE A 48 -5.32 6.05 -24.18
CA ILE A 48 -4.13 5.86 -25.01
C ILE A 48 -2.96 5.28 -24.22
N GLN A 49 -2.69 5.81 -23.03
CA GLN A 49 -1.45 5.51 -22.32
C GLN A 49 -1.56 4.27 -21.43
N THR A 50 -2.78 3.85 -21.09
CA THR A 50 -3.02 2.76 -20.12
C THR A 50 -3.92 1.68 -20.69
N ILE A 51 -5.11 2.02 -21.21
CA ILE A 51 -6.05 1.02 -21.72
C ILE A 51 -5.52 0.37 -23.00
N ASP A 52 -4.88 1.13 -23.89
CA ASP A 52 -4.31 0.57 -25.13
C ASP A 52 -3.19 -0.45 -24.85
N PRO A 53 -2.13 -0.15 -24.05
CA PRO A 53 -1.15 -1.16 -23.67
C PRO A 53 -1.74 -2.37 -22.94
N LEU A 54 -2.76 -2.16 -22.10
CA LEU A 54 -3.51 -3.24 -21.45
C LEU A 54 -4.17 -4.15 -22.49
N CYS A 55 -4.90 -3.58 -23.45
CA CYS A 55 -5.56 -4.34 -24.52
C CYS A 55 -4.54 -5.11 -25.36
N GLN A 56 -3.40 -4.50 -25.70
CA GLN A 56 -2.33 -5.18 -26.43
C GLN A 56 -1.71 -6.34 -25.62
N ALA A 57 -1.56 -6.17 -24.31
CA ALA A 57 -1.07 -7.24 -23.45
C ALA A 57 -2.05 -8.42 -23.41
N ILE A 58 -3.34 -8.16 -23.22
CA ILE A 58 -4.37 -9.20 -23.21
C ILE A 58 -4.50 -9.86 -24.58
N GLN A 59 -4.50 -9.10 -25.68
CA GLN A 59 -4.55 -9.65 -27.02
C GLN A 59 -3.42 -10.65 -27.31
N ARG A 60 -2.24 -10.45 -26.73
CA ARG A 60 -1.09 -11.35 -26.91
C ARG A 60 -1.24 -12.68 -26.17
N HIS A 61 -1.93 -12.70 -25.02
CA HIS A 61 -2.01 -13.88 -24.15
C HIS A 61 -3.39 -14.57 -24.21
N HIS A 62 -4.47 -13.79 -24.31
CA HIS A 62 -5.86 -14.24 -24.30
C HIS A 62 -6.73 -13.41 -25.28
N PRO A 63 -6.60 -13.62 -26.61
CA PRO A 63 -7.35 -12.87 -27.63
C PRO A 63 -8.87 -12.81 -27.43
N SER A 64 -9.47 -13.90 -26.93
CA SER A 64 -10.92 -13.99 -26.70
C SER A 64 -11.42 -13.09 -25.57
N ALA A 65 -10.52 -12.65 -24.67
CA ALA A 65 -10.83 -11.83 -23.52
C ALA A 65 -10.60 -10.32 -23.75
N THR A 66 -9.99 -9.94 -24.88
CA THR A 66 -9.58 -8.55 -25.13
C THR A 66 -10.79 -7.60 -25.11
N GLN A 67 -11.91 -7.98 -25.73
CA GLN A 67 -13.10 -7.14 -25.78
C GLN A 67 -13.69 -6.91 -24.37
N SER A 68 -13.96 -7.97 -23.62
CA SER A 68 -14.56 -7.86 -22.27
C SER A 68 -13.64 -7.11 -21.30
N THR A 69 -12.33 -7.31 -21.41
CA THR A 69 -11.35 -6.57 -20.61
C THR A 69 -11.30 -5.10 -20.98
N CYS A 70 -11.34 -4.77 -22.28
CA CYS A 70 -11.37 -3.39 -22.76
C CYS A 70 -12.61 -2.66 -22.25
N GLU A 71 -13.80 -3.26 -22.36
CA GLU A 71 -15.05 -2.65 -21.89
C GLU A 71 -15.01 -2.38 -20.38
N ALA A 72 -14.57 -3.37 -19.59
CA ALA A 72 -14.42 -3.20 -18.15
C ALA A 72 -13.38 -2.11 -17.79
N ALA A 73 -12.24 -2.09 -18.47
CA ALA A 73 -11.19 -1.09 -18.27
C ALA A 73 -11.67 0.32 -18.62
N PHE A 74 -12.50 0.45 -19.66
CA PHE A 74 -13.06 1.72 -20.10
C PHE A 74 -14.02 2.30 -19.07
N GLU A 75 -14.95 1.48 -18.57
CA GLU A 75 -15.89 1.91 -17.53
C GLU A 75 -15.22 2.25 -16.20
N ILE A 76 -14.30 1.40 -15.74
CA ILE A 76 -13.53 1.68 -14.51
C ILE A 76 -12.65 2.92 -14.71
N GLY A 77 -12.05 3.09 -15.90
CA GLY A 77 -11.22 4.25 -16.23
C GLY A 77 -12.00 5.56 -16.16
N LEU A 78 -13.26 5.58 -16.62
CA LEU A 78 -14.14 6.75 -16.49
C LEU A 78 -14.32 7.16 -15.02
N GLU A 79 -14.60 6.19 -14.15
CA GLU A 79 -14.76 6.42 -12.72
C GLU A 79 -13.46 6.91 -12.06
N LEU A 80 -12.33 6.26 -12.35
CA LEU A 80 -11.03 6.62 -11.77
C LEU A 80 -10.58 8.02 -12.19
N VAL A 81 -10.78 8.40 -13.45
CA VAL A 81 -10.47 9.76 -13.93
C VAL A 81 -11.42 10.79 -13.34
N ALA A 82 -12.72 10.49 -13.24
CA ALA A 82 -13.70 11.38 -12.62
C ALA A 82 -13.37 11.68 -11.15
N GLN A 83 -12.89 10.67 -10.41
CA GLN A 83 -12.52 10.79 -9.00
C GLN A 83 -11.09 11.32 -8.77
N GLY A 84 -10.32 11.58 -9.84
CA GLY A 84 -8.94 12.03 -9.73
C GLY A 84 -7.97 10.97 -9.20
N HIS A 85 -8.32 9.68 -9.34
CA HIS A 85 -7.43 8.55 -9.04
C HIS A 85 -6.56 8.14 -10.23
N ALA A 86 -6.90 8.61 -11.43
CA ALA A 86 -6.13 8.42 -12.66
C ALA A 86 -6.10 9.71 -13.50
N GLY A 87 -5.14 9.78 -14.42
CA GLY A 87 -4.90 10.93 -15.29
C GLY A 87 -4.11 12.06 -14.60
N PRO A 88 -3.99 13.23 -15.24
CA PRO A 88 -3.13 14.33 -14.78
C PRO A 88 -3.57 14.94 -13.43
N LYS A 89 -4.79 14.69 -12.97
CA LYS A 89 -5.28 15.13 -11.66
C LYS A 89 -4.90 14.19 -10.52
N ALA A 90 -4.46 12.97 -10.83
CA ALA A 90 -3.99 12.05 -9.82
C ALA A 90 -2.70 12.55 -9.19
N ARG A 91 -2.60 12.45 -7.86
CA ARG A 91 -1.39 12.84 -7.12
C ARG A 91 -0.17 12.05 -7.61
N LEU A 92 -0.37 10.76 -7.89
CA LEU A 92 0.65 9.81 -8.37
C LEU A 92 0.02 8.83 -9.35
N PRO A 93 0.76 8.35 -10.38
CA PRO A 93 0.22 7.53 -11.47
C PRO A 93 0.14 6.03 -11.13
N TRP A 94 -0.28 5.69 -9.91
CA TRP A 94 -0.20 4.31 -9.41
C TRP A 94 -1.18 3.37 -10.08
N VAL A 95 -2.37 3.84 -10.46
CA VAL A 95 -3.34 3.05 -11.22
C VAL A 95 -2.77 2.67 -12.58
N GLU A 96 -2.26 3.65 -13.32
CA GLU A 96 -1.68 3.47 -14.66
C GLU A 96 -0.49 2.53 -14.62
N GLN A 97 0.38 2.69 -13.62
CA GLN A 97 1.52 1.81 -13.44
C GLN A 97 1.09 0.38 -13.10
N ALA A 98 0.15 0.21 -12.15
CA ALA A 98 -0.33 -1.11 -11.75
C ALA A 98 -0.99 -1.85 -12.93
N TRP A 99 -1.86 -1.18 -13.68
CA TRP A 99 -2.53 -1.82 -14.82
C TRP A 99 -1.53 -2.26 -15.89
N ARG A 100 -0.55 -1.41 -16.23
CA ARG A 100 0.46 -1.76 -17.23
C ARG A 100 1.39 -2.88 -16.77
N SER A 101 1.86 -2.85 -15.53
CA SER A 101 2.81 -3.82 -15.01
C SER A 101 2.17 -5.17 -14.68
N LEU A 102 0.93 -5.18 -14.20
CA LEU A 102 0.26 -6.41 -13.74
C LEU A 102 -0.54 -7.10 -14.84
N ALA A 103 -0.94 -6.40 -15.91
CA ALA A 103 -1.77 -6.97 -16.97
C ALA A 103 -1.25 -8.30 -17.55
N PRO A 104 0.05 -8.46 -17.87
CA PRO A 104 0.54 -9.72 -18.42
C PRO A 104 0.43 -10.87 -17.42
N ALA A 105 0.79 -10.64 -16.16
CA ALA A 105 0.73 -11.66 -15.11
C ALA A 105 -0.72 -12.04 -14.75
N LEU A 106 -1.62 -11.06 -14.75
CA LEU A 106 -3.03 -11.26 -14.37
C LEU A 106 -3.94 -11.59 -15.56
N ALA A 107 -3.38 -11.83 -16.75
CA ALA A 107 -4.16 -12.08 -17.96
C ALA A 107 -5.19 -13.23 -17.81
N PRO A 108 -4.89 -14.36 -17.12
CA PRO A 108 -5.89 -15.40 -16.85
C PRO A 108 -7.08 -14.91 -16.00
N LEU A 109 -6.84 -14.10 -14.96
CA LEU A 109 -7.88 -13.53 -14.11
C LEU A 109 -8.70 -12.48 -14.86
N LEU A 110 -8.02 -11.62 -15.64
CA LEU A 110 -8.68 -10.64 -16.51
C LEU A 110 -9.57 -11.30 -17.56
N ALA A 111 -9.19 -12.49 -18.05
CA ALA A 111 -10.02 -13.25 -18.98
C ALA A 111 -11.32 -13.76 -18.38
N HIS A 112 -11.36 -14.05 -17.08
CA HIS A 112 -12.53 -14.60 -16.39
C HIS A 112 -13.37 -13.54 -15.66
N ALA A 113 -12.72 -12.56 -15.03
CA ALA A 113 -13.34 -11.57 -14.16
C ALA A 113 -12.66 -10.19 -14.33
N PRO A 114 -12.77 -9.55 -15.51
CA PRO A 114 -11.99 -8.35 -15.84
C PRO A 114 -12.31 -7.18 -14.91
N ARG A 115 -13.60 -6.92 -14.65
CA ARG A 115 -14.02 -5.79 -13.81
C ARG A 115 -13.53 -5.96 -12.38
N GLU A 116 -13.72 -7.13 -11.80
CA GLU A 116 -13.36 -7.44 -10.43
C GLU A 116 -11.84 -7.44 -10.24
N THR A 117 -11.10 -7.91 -11.25
CA THR A 117 -9.63 -7.94 -11.22
C THR A 117 -9.06 -6.53 -11.29
N LEU A 118 -9.49 -5.73 -12.27
CA LEU A 118 -9.09 -4.32 -12.41
C LEU A 118 -9.50 -3.49 -11.19
N GLY A 119 -10.73 -3.68 -10.69
CA GLY A 119 -11.20 -3.03 -9.47
C GLY A 119 -10.38 -3.41 -8.24
N THR A 120 -10.00 -4.69 -8.10
CA THR A 120 -9.16 -5.16 -6.98
C THR A 120 -7.79 -4.51 -7.00
N ILE A 121 -7.11 -4.45 -8.16
CA ILE A 121 -5.78 -3.82 -8.25
C ILE A 121 -5.85 -2.30 -8.09
N SER A 122 -6.86 -1.63 -8.66
CA SER A 122 -7.05 -0.18 -8.52
C SER A 122 -7.29 0.21 -7.07
N ASN A 123 -8.20 -0.49 -6.38
CA ASN A 123 -8.49 -0.25 -4.97
C ASN A 123 -7.26 -0.45 -4.09
N ALA A 124 -6.45 -1.48 -4.39
CA ALA A 124 -5.22 -1.73 -3.66
C ALA A 124 -4.25 -0.54 -3.80
N VAL A 125 -3.93 -0.09 -5.02
CA VAL A 125 -2.95 0.99 -5.21
C VAL A 125 -3.45 2.35 -4.79
N VAL A 126 -4.76 2.63 -4.91
CA VAL A 126 -5.36 3.86 -4.35
C VAL A 126 -5.20 3.88 -2.83
N ARG A 127 -5.51 2.75 -2.15
CA ARG A 127 -5.35 2.64 -0.69
C ARG A 127 -3.89 2.75 -0.27
N LEU A 128 -2.97 2.06 -0.97
CA LEU A 128 -1.54 2.11 -0.68
C LEU A 128 -0.98 3.53 -0.88
N GLY A 129 -1.36 4.21 -1.96
CA GLY A 129 -0.91 5.57 -2.27
C GLY A 129 -1.48 6.65 -1.35
N ALA A 130 -2.56 6.36 -0.62
CA ALA A 130 -3.09 7.24 0.42
C ALA A 130 -2.36 7.08 1.76
N SER A 131 -1.64 5.98 1.97
CA SER A 131 -0.91 5.71 3.21
C SER A 131 0.49 6.35 3.16
N PRO A 132 0.90 7.12 4.19
CA PRO A 132 2.26 7.63 4.31
C PRO A 132 3.29 6.50 4.34
N ASP A 133 4.48 6.76 3.78
CA ASP A 133 5.67 5.90 3.84
C ASP A 133 5.53 4.47 3.27
N VAL A 134 4.39 4.15 2.62
CA VAL A 134 4.17 2.89 1.94
C VAL A 134 4.87 2.88 0.57
N ARG A 135 5.61 1.81 0.31
CA ARG A 135 6.41 1.62 -0.91
C ARG A 135 5.55 1.03 -2.03
N VAL A 136 4.67 1.84 -2.62
CA VAL A 136 3.71 1.41 -3.65
C VAL A 136 4.40 0.78 -4.88
N ALA A 137 5.52 1.35 -5.33
CA ALA A 137 6.29 0.80 -6.45
C ALA A 137 6.80 -0.62 -6.14
N GLN A 138 7.36 -0.84 -4.94
CA GLN A 138 7.79 -2.17 -4.49
C GLN A 138 6.63 -3.17 -4.48
N TRP A 139 5.43 -2.73 -4.07
CA TRP A 139 4.24 -3.58 -4.13
C TRP A 139 3.87 -3.98 -5.56
N ILE A 140 3.88 -3.03 -6.50
CA ILE A 140 3.58 -3.30 -7.91
C ILE A 140 4.60 -4.31 -8.49
N ASP A 141 5.89 -4.11 -8.21
CA ASP A 141 6.96 -4.99 -8.70
C ASP A 141 6.83 -6.41 -8.12
N ALA A 142 6.56 -6.54 -6.82
CA ALA A 142 6.34 -7.84 -6.17
C ALA A 142 5.11 -8.56 -6.74
N MET A 143 4.00 -7.83 -6.93
CA MET A 143 2.80 -8.40 -7.53
C MET A 143 3.03 -8.82 -8.98
N ALA A 144 3.76 -8.03 -9.78
CA ALA A 144 4.07 -8.39 -11.16
C ALA A 144 4.95 -9.65 -11.24
N ALA A 145 5.87 -9.83 -10.29
CA ALA A 145 6.75 -10.99 -10.24
C ALA A 145 6.05 -12.29 -9.77
N HIS A 146 5.03 -12.18 -8.90
CA HIS A 146 4.53 -13.34 -8.16
C HIS A 146 3.04 -13.64 -8.35
N ALA A 147 2.24 -12.70 -8.86
CA ALA A 147 0.80 -12.90 -9.01
C ALA A 147 0.39 -13.70 -10.26
N GLY A 148 1.34 -14.04 -11.14
CA GLY A 148 1.07 -14.83 -12.35
C GLY A 148 0.55 -16.24 -12.08
N GLY A 149 0.79 -16.77 -10.88
CA GLY A 149 0.26 -18.07 -10.44
C GLY A 149 -1.11 -18.01 -9.77
N CYS A 150 -1.70 -16.81 -9.59
CA CYS A 150 -3.01 -16.67 -8.96
C CYS A 150 -4.11 -17.22 -9.88
N THR A 151 -4.90 -18.16 -9.37
CA THR A 151 -6.01 -18.77 -10.09
C THR A 151 -7.37 -18.19 -9.70
N SER A 152 -7.42 -17.42 -8.60
CA SER A 152 -8.64 -16.79 -8.10
C SER A 152 -8.40 -15.39 -7.54
N LEU A 153 -9.47 -14.59 -7.46
CA LEU A 153 -9.43 -13.26 -6.84
C LEU A 153 -9.10 -13.29 -5.33
N PRO A 154 -9.59 -14.25 -4.54
CA PRO A 154 -9.14 -14.41 -3.15
C PRO A 154 -7.62 -14.61 -3.04
N GLU A 155 -7.03 -15.50 -3.84
CA GLU A 155 -5.56 -15.71 -3.86
C GLU A 155 -4.82 -14.42 -4.22
N LEU A 156 -5.30 -13.69 -5.24
CA LEU A 156 -4.73 -12.40 -5.63
C LEU A 156 -4.75 -11.39 -4.48
N ARG A 157 -5.84 -11.36 -3.70
CA ARG A 157 -5.97 -10.45 -2.54
C ARG A 157 -5.07 -10.85 -1.39
N ASP A 158 -4.95 -12.16 -1.13
CA ASP A 158 -4.12 -12.67 -0.04
C ASP A 158 -2.61 -12.46 -0.33
N ILE A 159 -2.17 -12.73 -1.57
CA ILE A 159 -0.81 -12.38 -2.03
C ILE A 159 -0.61 -10.86 -2.02
N GLY A 160 -1.60 -10.10 -2.49
CA GLY A 160 -1.59 -8.65 -2.44
C GLY A 160 -1.43 -8.09 -1.03
N ALA A 161 -2.08 -8.69 -0.03
CA ALA A 161 -1.95 -8.31 1.38
C ALA A 161 -0.56 -8.64 1.94
N LEU A 162 0.02 -9.79 1.58
CA LEU A 162 1.38 -10.17 1.97
C LEU A 162 2.42 -9.19 1.39
N CYS A 163 2.34 -8.89 0.09
CA CYS A 163 3.18 -7.89 -0.55
C CYS A 163 2.97 -6.49 0.07
N ALA A 164 1.73 -6.12 0.38
CA ALA A 164 1.41 -4.81 0.95
C ALA A 164 1.99 -4.65 2.36
N TRP A 165 1.93 -5.71 3.17
CA TRP A 165 2.58 -5.74 4.47
C TRP A 165 4.09 -5.51 4.34
N GLN A 166 4.78 -6.25 3.46
CA GLN A 166 6.22 -6.05 3.23
C GLN A 166 6.57 -4.67 2.62
N ALA A 167 5.61 -4.03 1.97
CA ALA A 167 5.73 -2.66 1.45
C ALA A 167 5.46 -1.56 2.51
N GLY A 168 5.11 -1.94 3.75
CA GLY A 168 4.96 -1.02 4.90
C GLY A 168 3.55 -0.91 5.47
N MET A 169 2.56 -1.64 4.96
CA MET A 169 1.21 -1.68 5.56
C MET A 169 1.18 -2.61 6.77
N VAL A 170 1.80 -2.20 7.87
CA VAL A 170 1.94 -2.98 9.12
C VAL A 170 0.63 -3.54 9.65
N GLN A 171 -0.47 -2.79 9.51
CA GLN A 171 -1.80 -3.23 9.92
C GLN A 171 -2.27 -4.50 9.18
N LEU A 172 -1.64 -4.85 8.06
CA LEU A 172 -1.90 -6.08 7.32
C LEU A 172 -1.07 -7.28 7.80
N ARG A 173 -0.12 -7.12 8.73
CA ARG A 173 0.72 -8.24 9.22
C ARG A 173 -0.10 -9.45 9.63
N ARG A 174 -1.03 -9.27 10.57
CA ARG A 174 -1.87 -10.35 11.09
C ARG A 174 -2.73 -11.03 10.02
N PRO A 175 -3.58 -10.29 9.26
CA PRO A 175 -4.39 -10.91 8.24
C PRO A 175 -3.54 -11.55 7.12
N ALA A 176 -2.36 -11.01 6.78
CA ALA A 176 -1.45 -11.63 5.82
C ALA A 176 -0.87 -12.95 6.33
N LEU A 177 -0.34 -12.97 7.57
CA LEU A 177 0.20 -14.19 8.18
C LEU A 177 -0.86 -15.29 8.33
N ALA A 178 -2.10 -14.92 8.69
CA ALA A 178 -3.20 -15.85 8.84
C ALA A 178 -3.63 -16.55 7.52
N ARG A 179 -3.20 -16.04 6.36
CA ARG A 179 -3.53 -16.57 5.04
C ARG A 179 -2.38 -17.32 4.37
N ILE A 180 -1.19 -17.33 4.95
CA ILE A 180 -0.01 -17.99 4.36
C ILE A 180 -0.28 -19.44 3.99
N ASP A 181 -0.94 -20.19 4.88
CA ASP A 181 -1.18 -21.63 4.68
C ASP A 181 -2.22 -21.94 3.58
N ALA A 182 -3.00 -20.93 3.16
CA ALA A 182 -3.98 -21.05 2.08
C ALA A 182 -3.38 -20.74 0.70
N LEU A 183 -2.12 -20.29 0.64
CA LEU A 183 -1.44 -19.89 -0.58
C LEU A 183 -0.43 -20.95 -1.04
N PRO A 184 -0.11 -21.02 -2.35
CA PRO A 184 0.93 -21.91 -2.84
C PRO A 184 2.29 -21.62 -2.18
N THR A 185 2.91 -22.63 -1.56
CA THR A 185 4.18 -22.53 -0.82
C THR A 185 5.27 -21.78 -1.59
N ASN A 186 5.46 -22.13 -2.87
CA ASN A 186 6.49 -21.50 -3.71
C ASN A 186 6.24 -20.01 -3.92
N THR A 187 4.98 -19.59 -4.06
CA THR A 187 4.62 -18.19 -4.22
C THR A 187 4.88 -17.41 -2.95
N VAL A 188 4.47 -17.96 -1.79
CA VAL A 188 4.73 -17.31 -0.50
C VAL A 188 6.23 -17.21 -0.22
N ALA A 189 6.98 -18.28 -0.48
CA ALA A 189 8.43 -18.30 -0.29
C ALA A 189 9.13 -17.24 -1.16
N ALA A 190 8.74 -17.11 -2.43
CA ALA A 190 9.27 -16.10 -3.34
C ALA A 190 8.96 -14.67 -2.86
N VAL A 191 7.73 -14.42 -2.41
CA VAL A 191 7.32 -13.12 -1.84
C VAL A 191 8.08 -12.81 -0.54
N LEU A 192 8.28 -13.80 0.32
CA LEU A 192 9.09 -13.64 1.54
C LEU A 192 10.60 -13.57 1.27
N GLY A 193 11.05 -13.96 0.08
CA GLY A 193 12.46 -14.02 -0.30
C GLY A 193 13.25 -15.10 0.44
N ILE A 194 12.62 -16.25 0.63
CA ILE A 194 13.16 -17.42 1.34
C ILE A 194 13.08 -18.66 0.45
N ASP A 195 13.76 -19.73 0.85
CA ASP A 195 13.56 -21.05 0.25
C ASP A 195 12.23 -21.67 0.71
N ALA A 196 11.55 -22.38 -0.20
CA ALA A 196 10.25 -22.99 0.09
C ALA A 196 10.29 -24.02 1.22
N GLY A 197 11.44 -24.68 1.41
CA GLY A 197 11.66 -25.63 2.51
C GLY A 197 11.66 -24.98 3.90
N ASP A 198 11.93 -23.68 3.98
CA ASP A 198 12.02 -22.94 5.24
C ASP A 198 10.71 -22.27 5.64
N LEU A 199 9.66 -22.34 4.81
CA LEU A 199 8.43 -21.57 5.05
C LEU A 199 7.82 -21.83 6.44
N ALA A 200 7.85 -23.07 6.92
CA ALA A 200 7.28 -23.42 8.22
C ALA A 200 8.04 -22.77 9.39
N SER A 201 9.38 -22.81 9.37
CA SER A 201 10.21 -22.19 10.40
C SER A 201 10.14 -20.67 10.34
N VAL A 202 10.17 -20.10 9.13
CA VAL A 202 10.03 -18.67 8.88
C VAL A 202 8.69 -18.14 9.35
N ARG A 203 7.59 -18.86 9.13
CA ARG A 203 6.25 -18.48 9.61
C ARG A 203 6.22 -18.35 11.13
N VAL A 204 6.77 -19.34 11.86
CA VAL A 204 6.86 -19.30 13.33
C VAL A 204 7.69 -18.10 13.79
N GLN A 205 8.84 -17.86 13.15
CA GLN A 205 9.69 -16.70 13.46
C GLN A 205 8.96 -15.38 13.21
N LEU A 206 8.25 -15.25 12.08
CA LEU A 206 7.48 -14.05 11.74
C LEU A 206 6.34 -13.79 12.72
N GLU A 207 5.73 -14.83 13.31
CA GLU A 207 4.70 -14.68 14.34
C GLU A 207 5.29 -14.19 15.67
N GLN A 208 6.43 -14.77 16.07
CA GLN A 208 7.11 -14.49 17.35
C GLN A 208 7.84 -13.16 17.37
N ASP A 209 8.53 -12.80 16.29
CA ASP A 209 9.32 -11.59 16.18
C ASP A 209 8.84 -10.72 15.02
N ARG A 210 8.16 -9.63 15.35
CA ARG A 210 7.65 -8.68 14.35
C ARG A 210 8.75 -7.83 13.72
N TRP A 211 9.91 -7.68 14.37
CA TRP A 211 10.99 -6.83 13.90
C TRP A 211 12.01 -7.59 13.04
N TRP A 212 11.88 -8.91 12.96
CA TRP A 212 12.70 -9.75 12.11
C TRP A 212 12.29 -9.68 10.65
N ASN A 213 13.27 -9.48 9.76
CA ASN A 213 13.06 -9.46 8.31
C ASN A 213 13.61 -10.75 7.67
N PRO A 214 12.77 -11.58 7.03
CA PRO A 214 13.18 -12.86 6.45
C PRO A 214 14.20 -12.71 5.32
N ARG A 215 14.16 -11.59 4.58
CA ARG A 215 15.11 -11.33 3.48
C ARG A 215 16.51 -10.97 3.97
N GLN A 216 16.60 -10.46 5.19
CA GLN A 216 17.87 -10.02 5.80
C GLN A 216 18.37 -11.00 6.86
N GLY A 217 17.51 -11.94 7.29
CA GLY A 217 17.80 -12.86 8.39
C GLY A 217 18.08 -12.18 9.73
N SER A 218 17.73 -10.90 9.89
CA SER A 218 18.12 -10.06 11.03
C SER A 218 17.07 -9.00 11.37
N VAL A 219 17.24 -8.38 12.54
CA VAL A 219 16.42 -7.28 13.06
C VAL A 219 17.15 -5.96 12.81
N ASP A 220 16.45 -4.97 12.23
CA ASP A 220 16.99 -3.61 12.11
C ASP A 220 16.73 -2.81 13.40
N LEU A 221 17.80 -2.59 14.17
CA LEU A 221 17.73 -1.88 15.45
C LEU A 221 17.38 -0.39 15.32
N ARG A 222 17.40 0.18 14.11
CA ARG A 222 17.05 1.60 13.89
C ARG A 222 15.57 1.86 14.08
N GLY A 223 14.72 0.86 13.88
CA GLY A 223 13.27 1.02 13.98
C GLY A 223 12.68 2.08 13.06
N HIS A 224 11.59 2.74 13.48
CA HIS A 224 10.85 3.72 12.67
C HIS A 224 10.60 5.01 13.42
N ARG A 225 10.71 6.15 12.71
CA ARG A 225 10.27 7.45 13.19
C ARG A 225 8.88 7.77 12.64
N VAL A 226 7.94 8.10 13.51
CA VAL A 226 6.52 8.29 13.15
C VAL A 226 5.97 9.58 13.74
N GLY A 227 4.99 10.16 13.05
CA GLY A 227 4.39 11.44 13.40
C GLY A 227 5.17 12.61 12.86
N SER A 228 4.58 13.79 12.98
CA SER A 228 5.17 15.11 12.69
C SER A 228 4.21 16.16 13.26
N PHE A 229 4.66 17.42 13.31
CA PHE A 229 3.81 18.53 13.69
C PHE A 229 2.67 18.71 12.69
N SER A 230 1.44 18.93 13.18
CA SER A 230 0.26 19.06 12.31
C SER A 230 0.29 20.28 11.38
N GLY A 231 1.04 21.33 11.74
CA GLY A 231 1.29 22.46 10.83
C GLY A 231 2.18 22.12 9.63
N LEU A 232 2.76 20.92 9.58
CA LEU A 232 3.55 20.37 8.48
C LEU A 232 2.93 19.04 7.98
N ASP A 233 1.60 18.99 7.90
CA ASP A 233 0.82 17.81 7.50
C ASP A 233 1.02 16.56 8.38
N GLY A 234 1.50 16.76 9.62
CA GLY A 234 1.69 15.71 10.60
C GLY A 234 0.46 15.37 11.44
N ALA A 235 0.56 14.29 12.22
CA ALA A 235 -0.53 13.82 13.06
C ALA A 235 -0.66 14.57 14.40
N PHE A 236 0.40 15.26 14.85
CA PHE A 236 0.51 15.71 16.23
C PHE A 236 0.51 17.25 16.32
N PRO A 237 -0.59 17.88 16.78
CA PRO A 237 -0.62 19.31 17.06
C PRO A 237 0.15 19.71 18.33
N ALA A 238 0.40 18.75 19.23
CA ALA A 238 1.24 18.91 20.41
C ALA A 238 2.19 17.71 20.55
N PRO A 239 3.31 17.84 21.28
CA PRO A 239 4.20 16.72 21.57
C PRO A 239 3.41 15.51 22.12
N PRO A 240 3.57 14.31 21.52
CA PRO A 240 2.73 13.16 21.83
C PRO A 240 3.07 12.57 23.20
N GLN A 241 2.04 12.04 23.88
CA GLN A 241 2.21 11.16 25.03
C GLN A 241 1.94 9.72 24.61
N VAL A 242 2.79 8.79 25.02
CA VAL A 242 2.71 7.40 24.56
C VAL A 242 2.48 6.46 25.74
N ARG A 243 1.69 5.41 25.50
CA ARG A 243 1.45 4.29 26.43
C ARG A 243 1.54 2.97 25.70
N ALA A 244 1.93 1.91 26.40
CA ALA A 244 2.02 0.57 25.83
C ALA A 244 0.63 -0.04 25.73
N ALA A 245 0.34 -0.68 24.60
CA ALA A 245 -0.86 -1.49 24.39
C ALA A 245 -0.45 -2.89 23.91
N THR A 246 -1.42 -3.80 23.85
CA THR A 246 -1.18 -5.19 23.43
C THR A 246 -0.58 -5.28 22.01
N GLU A 247 -1.07 -4.46 21.08
CA GLU A 247 -0.73 -4.53 19.65
C GLU A 247 0.38 -3.59 19.20
N GLY A 248 0.76 -2.65 20.06
CA GLY A 248 1.60 -1.53 19.72
C GLY A 248 1.60 -0.50 20.83
N PHE A 249 1.42 0.76 20.46
CA PHE A 249 1.38 1.87 21.42
C PHE A 249 0.16 2.73 21.15
N VAL A 250 -0.46 3.23 22.21
CA VAL A 250 -1.53 4.23 22.11
C VAL A 250 -0.95 5.60 22.40
N VAL A 251 -1.24 6.55 21.52
CA VAL A 251 -0.64 7.88 21.48
C VAL A 251 -1.74 8.91 21.64
N GLU A 252 -1.52 9.89 22.50
CA GLU A 252 -2.37 11.07 22.67
C GLU A 252 -1.61 12.32 22.24
N SER A 253 -2.30 13.23 21.55
CA SER A 253 -1.78 14.56 21.21
C SER A 253 -2.92 15.56 21.11
N ALA A 254 -2.98 16.49 22.07
CA ALA A 254 -3.99 17.55 22.18
C ALA A 254 -5.45 17.08 22.01
N GLY A 255 -5.80 15.95 22.63
CA GLY A 255 -7.12 15.34 22.57
C GLY A 255 -7.36 14.41 21.37
N GLY A 256 -6.41 14.30 20.44
CA GLY A 256 -6.39 13.27 19.41
C GLY A 256 -5.78 11.97 19.92
N TYR A 257 -6.35 10.82 19.53
CA TYR A 257 -5.91 9.50 19.97
C TYR A 257 -5.59 8.59 18.78
N PHE A 258 -4.45 7.89 18.87
CA PHE A 258 -3.95 7.05 17.79
C PHE A 258 -3.40 5.72 18.30
N LEU A 259 -3.57 4.66 17.52
CA LEU A 259 -2.86 3.39 17.67
C LEU A 259 -1.66 3.41 16.73
N LEU A 260 -0.46 3.39 17.32
CA LEU A 260 0.81 3.28 16.65
C LEU A 260 1.21 1.80 16.54
N LEU A 261 1.25 1.30 15.31
CA LEU A 261 1.76 -0.03 14.98
C LEU A 261 3.11 0.11 14.28
N ALA A 262 4.05 -0.78 14.58
CA ALA A 262 5.34 -0.84 13.90
C ALA A 262 5.84 -2.29 13.82
N ASP A 263 6.60 -2.61 12.78
CA ASP A 263 7.27 -3.90 12.60
C ASP A 263 8.50 -3.75 11.67
N ALA A 264 9.11 -4.85 11.22
CA ALA A 264 10.29 -4.83 10.35
C ALA A 264 10.10 -4.02 9.04
N PHE A 265 8.88 -3.86 8.55
CA PHE A 265 8.59 -3.33 7.23
C PHE A 265 8.06 -1.89 7.23
N GLY A 266 7.54 -1.41 8.37
CA GLY A 266 7.08 -0.03 8.46
C GLY A 266 6.49 0.32 9.83
N ALA A 267 5.80 1.46 9.85
CA ALA A 267 4.99 1.89 10.98
C ALA A 267 3.82 2.76 10.50
N VAL A 268 2.72 2.78 11.28
CA VAL A 268 1.50 3.51 10.92
C VAL A 268 0.79 4.02 12.18
N LEU A 269 0.19 5.21 12.07
CA LEU A 269 -0.78 5.73 13.03
C LEU A 269 -2.19 5.47 12.51
N LEU A 270 -2.97 4.72 13.29
CA LEU A 270 -4.39 4.49 13.05
C LEU A 270 -5.21 5.29 14.06
N PRO A 271 -6.45 5.71 13.73
CA PRO A 271 -7.33 6.30 14.72
C PRO A 271 -7.56 5.36 15.91
N ALA A 272 -7.59 5.91 17.12
CA ALA A 272 -7.94 5.21 18.35
C ALA A 272 -8.85 6.07 19.22
N SER A 273 -9.25 5.55 20.37
CA SER A 273 -10.13 6.19 21.34
C SER A 273 -9.42 6.57 22.64
N ALA A 274 -10.03 7.50 23.38
CA ALA A 274 -9.57 7.87 24.72
C ALA A 274 -9.58 6.66 25.69
N ALA A 275 -10.53 5.73 25.52
CA ALA A 275 -10.62 4.53 26.33
C ALA A 275 -9.45 3.57 26.10
N GLU A 276 -9.06 3.38 24.84
CA GLU A 276 -7.87 2.59 24.48
C GLU A 276 -6.60 3.23 25.04
N TYR A 277 -6.49 4.57 24.98
CA TYR A 277 -5.37 5.29 25.58
C TYR A 277 -5.32 5.10 27.12
N ALA A 278 -6.46 5.25 27.79
CA ALA A 278 -6.55 5.10 29.24
C ALA A 278 -6.19 3.70 29.73
N ALA A 279 -6.50 2.66 28.94
CA ALA A 279 -6.17 1.27 29.23
C ALA A 279 -4.67 0.93 29.07
N GLY A 280 -3.91 1.78 28.37
CA GLY A 280 -2.48 1.56 28.13
C GLY A 280 -1.60 1.80 29.36
N SER A 281 -0.50 1.06 29.44
CA SER A 281 0.49 1.19 30.51
C SER A 281 1.37 2.44 30.31
N SER A 282 1.63 3.16 31.40
CA SER A 282 2.32 4.44 31.39
C SER A 282 3.81 4.36 31.09
N SER A 283 4.36 5.48 30.61
CA SER A 283 5.78 5.71 30.35
C SER A 283 6.60 5.91 31.63
N GLY A 284 7.92 5.71 31.52
CA GLY A 284 8.92 6.13 32.49
C GLY A 284 10.11 6.84 31.82
N PRO A 285 11.13 7.24 32.60
CA PRO A 285 12.38 7.74 32.04
C PRO A 285 13.06 6.66 31.17
N ALA A 286 13.67 7.07 30.06
CA ALA A 286 14.34 6.15 29.15
C ALA A 286 15.63 5.56 29.78
N PRO A 287 15.87 4.24 29.68
CA PRO A 287 17.17 3.65 30.05
C PRO A 287 18.32 4.25 29.22
N ASP A 288 19.55 4.30 29.77
CA ASP A 288 20.66 5.04 29.15
C ASP A 288 21.00 4.58 27.72
N VAL A 289 20.97 3.26 27.45
CA VAL A 289 21.22 2.73 26.09
C VAL A 289 20.12 3.18 25.13
N THR A 290 18.86 3.08 25.55
CA THR A 290 17.70 3.47 24.75
C THR A 290 17.69 4.99 24.51
N ALA A 291 18.02 5.78 25.53
CA ALA A 291 18.14 7.24 25.42
C ALA A 291 19.24 7.63 24.43
N ARG A 292 20.41 6.96 24.44
CA ARG A 292 21.49 7.21 23.47
C ARG A 292 21.04 6.98 22.02
N LEU A 293 20.33 5.88 21.77
CA LEU A 293 19.76 5.59 20.46
C LEU A 293 18.69 6.63 20.07
N GLY A 294 17.85 7.03 21.02
CA GLY A 294 16.86 8.10 20.83
C GLY A 294 17.47 9.43 20.43
N VAL A 295 18.50 9.90 21.15
CA VAL A 295 19.21 11.16 20.82
C VAL A 295 19.85 11.07 19.44
N GLN A 296 20.41 9.91 19.07
CA GLN A 296 21.01 9.72 17.75
C GLN A 296 19.98 9.87 16.61
N TRP A 297 18.70 9.54 16.84
CA TRP A 297 17.70 9.40 15.78
C TRP A 297 16.55 10.44 15.80
N MET A 298 16.22 11.02 16.95
CA MET A 298 15.11 11.97 17.10
C MET A 298 15.51 13.42 16.82
N ALA A 299 16.67 13.86 17.30
CA ALA A 299 17.33 15.13 16.95
C ALA A 299 18.62 15.29 17.78
N PRO A 300 19.70 15.88 17.23
CA PRO A 300 20.92 16.16 18.00
C PRO A 300 20.73 17.16 19.16
N ALA A 301 19.61 17.90 19.17
CA ALA A 301 19.32 18.94 20.14
C ALA A 301 18.62 18.45 21.42
N LEU A 302 18.20 17.18 21.48
CA LEU A 302 17.58 16.60 22.68
C LEU A 302 18.65 16.05 23.62
N SER A 303 18.55 16.38 24.91
CA SER A 303 19.35 15.70 25.93
C SER A 303 18.73 14.33 26.26
N LYS A 304 19.51 13.43 26.88
CA LYS A 304 18.97 12.14 27.34
C LYS A 304 17.87 12.31 28.39
N ASP A 305 17.96 13.36 29.20
CA ASP A 305 17.02 13.64 30.29
C ASP A 305 15.66 14.12 29.77
N ASP A 306 15.60 14.56 28.50
CA ASP A 306 14.37 14.98 27.82
C ASP A 306 13.60 13.83 27.15
N LEU A 307 14.09 12.59 27.26
CA LEU A 307 13.51 11.42 26.60
C LEU A 307 12.70 10.55 27.57
N CYS A 308 11.46 10.27 27.19
CA CYS A 308 10.61 9.28 27.81
C CYS A 308 10.65 7.98 26.99
N ALA A 309 10.53 6.84 27.67
CA ALA A 309 10.40 5.54 27.03
C ALA A 309 9.18 4.79 27.55
N VAL A 310 8.58 4.02 26.66
CA VAL A 310 7.54 3.04 26.95
C VAL A 310 7.94 1.74 26.32
N SER A 311 8.04 0.68 27.13
CA SER A 311 8.32 -0.66 26.64
C SER A 311 7.05 -1.50 26.68
N GLY A 312 6.87 -2.34 25.66
CA GLY A 312 5.79 -3.33 25.61
C GLY A 312 6.19 -4.53 24.76
N ALA A 313 5.29 -5.50 24.61
CA ALA A 313 5.54 -6.69 23.78
C ALA A 313 5.85 -6.34 22.30
N SER A 314 5.46 -5.15 21.86
CA SER A 314 5.65 -4.67 20.50
C SER A 314 6.99 -3.96 20.25
N GLY A 315 7.79 -3.70 21.28
CA GLY A 315 9.05 -2.97 21.19
C GLY A 315 9.16 -1.85 22.21
N ILE A 316 9.92 -0.81 21.87
CA ILE A 316 10.14 0.37 22.72
C ILE A 316 9.75 1.63 21.94
N ALA A 317 8.90 2.48 22.51
CA ALA A 317 8.59 3.80 21.96
C ALA A 317 9.32 4.89 22.74
N LEU A 318 10.04 5.74 22.02
CA LEU A 318 10.75 6.91 22.51
C LEU A 318 10.05 8.18 22.06
N PHE A 319 9.88 9.12 22.98
CA PHE A 319 9.24 10.41 22.72
C PHE A 319 9.77 11.46 23.68
N SER A 320 9.46 12.74 23.42
CA SER A 320 9.92 13.86 24.22
C SER A 320 8.85 14.96 24.26
N PRO A 321 8.73 15.72 25.37
CA PRO A 321 7.86 16.89 25.44
C PRO A 321 8.26 18.02 24.48
N TRP A 322 9.39 17.91 23.77
CA TRP A 322 9.87 18.91 22.82
C TRP A 322 9.79 18.47 21.35
N SER A 323 9.33 17.25 21.09
CA SER A 323 9.31 16.67 19.74
C SER A 323 7.89 16.27 19.34
N HIS A 324 7.56 16.42 18.07
CA HIS A 324 6.31 15.92 17.47
C HIS A 324 6.53 14.58 16.77
N HIS A 325 7.52 13.80 17.22
CA HIS A 325 7.82 12.48 16.70
C HIS A 325 7.84 11.45 17.82
N VAL A 326 7.42 10.24 17.48
CA VAL A 326 7.66 9.04 18.27
C VAL A 326 8.61 8.15 17.48
N HIS A 327 9.66 7.68 18.13
CA HIS A 327 10.62 6.76 17.54
C HIS A 327 10.40 5.36 18.13
N VAL A 328 10.02 4.40 17.31
CA VAL A 328 9.69 3.04 17.75
C VAL A 328 10.80 2.09 17.36
N LEU A 329 11.27 1.31 18.33
CA LEU A 329 12.40 0.40 18.22
C LEU A 329 12.00 -1.04 18.49
N PRO A 330 12.77 -2.02 17.96
CA PRO A 330 12.71 -3.38 18.43
C PRO A 330 12.93 -3.49 19.95
N PRO A 331 12.40 -4.54 20.59
CA PRO A 331 12.77 -4.85 21.97
C PRO A 331 14.29 -5.09 22.07
N GLN A 332 14.89 -4.74 23.21
CA GLN A 332 16.31 -4.96 23.52
C GLN A 332 16.52 -6.26 24.28
#